data_AF-A0A0D7KJJ0-F1
#
_entry.id   AF-A0A0D7KJJ0-F1
#
_cell.length_a   1.000
_cell.length_b   1.000
_cell.length_c   1.000
_cell.angle_alpha   90.00
_cell.angle_beta   90.00
_cell.angle_gamma   90.00
#
_symmetry.space_group_name_H-M   'P 1'
#
loop_
_entity.id
_entity.type
_entity.pdbx_description
1 polymer ?
#
loop_
_entity_poly.entity_id
_entity_poly.type
_entity_poly.pdbx_seq_one_letter_code
_entity_poly.pdbx_strand_id
1 'polypeptide(L)'
;MKMIPQDLKALLDTNSLQDVVGFTIFITYLVEADDIADPDTINWMNRFGDKIVAQHKNVEEVTSLPQLLLQMTGNHDFTSDKEQLNNLIKQMPPTLLKSVISANKQYVTIQFKINQDLSSAQQLAIMNTITQQIDAGDGIHVSPVGTQVMMLHGIDNVSANHIVITITGLVVIFIGLLLAFRSL
;
A
#
# COMPACT_ATOMS: atom_id res chain seq x y z
N MET A 1 -7.59 7.53 -25.19
CA MET A 1 -6.27 7.47 -25.87
C MET A 1 -5.48 6.33 -25.25
N LYS A 2 -5.08 5.31 -26.02
CA LYS A 2 -4.02 4.40 -25.56
C LYS A 2 -2.71 5.18 -25.68
N MET A 3 -2.17 5.64 -24.54
CA MET A 3 -0.96 6.46 -24.51
C MET A 3 0.31 5.68 -24.90
N ILE A 4 0.22 4.34 -25.00
CA ILE A 4 1.33 3.45 -25.38
C ILE A 4 0.88 2.53 -26.53
N PRO A 5 1.61 2.49 -27.66
CA PRO A 5 1.37 1.56 -28.76
C PRO A 5 1.44 0.10 -28.28
N GLN A 6 0.47 -0.71 -28.69
CA GLN A 6 0.33 -2.10 -28.21
C GLN A 6 1.29 -3.07 -28.90
N ASP A 7 1.81 -2.66 -30.05
CA ASP A 7 2.80 -3.34 -30.87
C ASP A 7 4.25 -2.94 -30.53
N LEU A 8 4.42 -2.05 -29.54
CA LEU A 8 5.75 -1.66 -29.06
C LEU A 8 6.47 -2.89 -28.51
N LYS A 9 7.62 -3.25 -29.08
CA LYS A 9 8.42 -4.40 -28.64
C LYS A 9 8.67 -4.41 -27.13
N ALA A 10 8.97 -3.26 -26.54
CA ALA A 10 9.19 -3.14 -25.10
C ALA A 10 7.98 -3.56 -24.26
N LEU A 11 6.75 -3.31 -24.74
CA LEU A 11 5.52 -3.71 -24.06
C LEU A 11 5.29 -5.22 -24.19
N LEU A 12 5.54 -5.80 -25.37
CA LEU A 12 5.45 -7.24 -25.60
C LEU A 12 6.48 -8.02 -24.76
N ASP A 13 7.72 -7.54 -24.71
CA ASP A 13 8.79 -8.11 -23.89
C ASP A 13 8.40 -8.04 -22.39
N THR A 14 7.84 -6.90 -21.94
CA THR A 14 7.40 -6.72 -20.54
C THR A 14 6.25 -7.65 -20.18
N ASN A 15 5.24 -7.78 -21.04
CA ASN A 15 4.11 -8.68 -20.80
C ASN A 15 4.58 -10.13 -20.75
N SER A 16 5.46 -10.54 -21.66
CA SER A 16 6.04 -11.89 -21.67
C SER A 16 6.81 -12.19 -20.37
N LEU A 17 7.54 -11.20 -19.85
CA LEU A 17 8.21 -11.31 -18.55
C LEU A 17 7.22 -11.40 -17.39
N GLN A 18 6.15 -10.61 -17.41
CA GLN A 18 5.10 -10.68 -16.38
C GLN A 18 4.35 -12.01 -16.39
N ASP A 19 4.14 -12.63 -17.56
CA ASP A 19 3.51 -13.94 -17.68
C ASP A 19 4.37 -15.06 -17.09
N VAL A 20 5.70 -14.92 -17.12
CA VAL A 20 6.65 -15.93 -16.61
C VAL A 20 7.02 -15.69 -15.15
N VAL A 21 7.30 -14.44 -14.78
CA VAL A 21 7.79 -14.05 -13.45
C VAL A 21 6.65 -13.70 -12.49
N GLY A 22 5.47 -13.37 -13.03
CA GLY A 22 4.36 -12.81 -12.29
C GLY A 22 4.47 -11.30 -12.11
N PHE A 23 3.38 -10.68 -11.67
CA PHE A 23 3.35 -9.29 -11.23
C PHE A 23 3.14 -9.25 -9.72
N THR A 24 3.58 -8.19 -9.05
CA THR A 24 3.36 -8.06 -7.61
C THR A 24 2.85 -6.66 -7.29
N ILE A 25 1.78 -6.61 -6.51
CA ILE A 25 1.15 -5.38 -6.07
C ILE A 25 1.44 -5.18 -4.59
N PHE A 26 1.94 -4.00 -4.26
CA PHE A 26 2.20 -3.60 -2.88
C PHE A 26 1.37 -2.38 -2.51
N ILE A 27 0.79 -2.40 -1.31
CA ILE A 27 0.33 -1.20 -0.62
C ILE A 27 1.44 -0.84 0.38
N THR A 28 2.10 0.29 0.12
CA THR A 28 3.23 0.74 0.94
C THR A 28 2.79 1.81 1.93
N TYR A 29 3.24 1.66 3.16
CA TYR A 29 3.12 2.66 4.21
C TYR A 29 4.51 3.17 4.60
N LEU A 30 4.62 4.48 4.79
CA LEU A 30 5.76 5.13 5.41
C LEU A 30 5.47 5.26 6.90
N VAL A 31 6.38 4.77 7.72
CA VAL A 31 6.39 4.95 9.17
C VAL A 31 7.45 6.00 9.48
N GLU A 32 7.04 7.05 10.17
CA GLU A 32 7.88 8.11 10.69
C GLU A 32 7.94 8.03 12.21
N ALA A 33 9.14 8.06 12.77
CA ALA A 33 9.40 8.05 14.21
C ALA A 33 10.69 8.82 14.52
N ASP A 34 10.89 9.21 15.78
CA ASP A 34 12.15 9.83 16.22
C ASP A 34 13.36 8.91 15.98
N ASP A 35 13.17 7.61 16.20
CA ASP A 35 14.14 6.56 15.89
C ASP A 35 13.42 5.25 15.51
N ILE A 36 13.59 4.83 14.25
CA ILE A 36 13.02 3.57 13.75
C ILE A 36 13.68 2.33 14.35
N ALA A 37 14.86 2.46 14.97
CA ALA A 37 15.56 1.37 15.65
C ALA A 37 15.11 1.20 17.11
N ASP A 38 14.15 2.01 17.55
CA ASP A 38 13.58 1.90 18.89
C ASP A 38 12.80 0.58 19.05
N PRO A 39 13.01 -0.17 20.16
CA PRO A 39 12.30 -1.42 20.42
C PRO A 39 10.77 -1.28 20.32
N ASP A 40 10.20 -0.17 20.79
CA ASP A 40 8.75 0.02 20.76
C ASP A 40 8.22 0.17 19.33
N THR A 41 8.94 0.93 18.49
CA THR A 41 8.63 1.10 17.06
C THR A 41 8.73 -0.23 16.32
N ILE A 42 9.81 -0.99 16.53
CA ILE A 42 10.01 -2.30 15.88
C ILE A 42 8.94 -3.30 16.31
N ASN A 43 8.66 -3.38 17.61
CA ASN A 43 7.64 -4.29 18.13
C ASN A 43 6.23 -3.91 17.64
N TRP A 44 5.91 -2.62 17.57
CA TRP A 44 4.65 -2.17 16.99
C TRP A 44 4.55 -2.56 15.51
N MET A 45 5.58 -2.30 14.71
CA MET A 45 5.61 -2.67 13.29
C MET A 45 5.43 -4.18 13.09
N ASN A 46 6.07 -4.99 13.92
CA ASN A 46 5.95 -6.45 13.85
C ASN A 46 4.51 -6.90 14.12
N ARG A 47 3.95 -6.47 15.27
CA ARG A 47 2.57 -6.81 15.65
C ARG A 47 1.56 -6.31 14.62
N PHE A 48 1.73 -5.09 14.12
CA PHE A 48 0.85 -4.51 13.12
C PHE A 48 0.91 -5.30 11.81
N GLY A 49 2.11 -5.60 11.32
CA GLY A 49 2.31 -6.41 10.12
C GLY A 49 1.64 -7.78 10.21
N ASP A 50 1.93 -8.52 11.28
CA ASP A 50 1.36 -9.85 11.54
C ASP A 50 -0.16 -9.80 11.68
N LYS A 51 -0.69 -8.79 12.38
CA LYS A 51 -2.14 -8.55 12.55
C LYS A 51 -2.82 -8.38 11.19
N ILE A 52 -2.26 -7.55 10.31
CA ILE A 52 -2.84 -7.30 8.99
C ILE A 52 -2.83 -8.58 8.14
N VAL A 53 -1.70 -9.27 8.05
CA VAL A 53 -1.59 -10.52 7.26
C VAL A 53 -2.56 -11.59 7.78
N ALA A 54 -2.69 -11.72 9.10
CA ALA A 54 -3.61 -12.70 9.71
C ALA A 54 -5.09 -12.37 9.49
N GLN A 55 -5.47 -11.08 9.48
CA GLN A 55 -6.86 -10.66 9.36
C GLN A 55 -7.36 -10.56 7.91
N HIS A 56 -6.47 -10.27 6.96
CA HIS A 56 -6.84 -9.97 5.57
C HIS A 56 -6.36 -11.07 4.63
N LYS A 57 -7.26 -11.97 4.21
CA LYS A 57 -6.93 -13.09 3.29
C LYS A 57 -6.32 -12.67 1.95
N ASN A 58 -6.54 -11.42 1.54
CA ASN A 58 -6.01 -10.88 0.30
C ASN A 58 -4.69 -10.12 0.49
N VAL A 59 -4.18 -10.06 1.71
CA VAL A 59 -2.81 -9.63 2.02
C VAL A 59 -1.99 -10.90 2.19
N GLU A 60 -1.08 -11.13 1.27
CA GLU A 60 -0.31 -12.38 1.18
C GLU A 60 0.93 -12.35 2.07
N GLU A 61 1.59 -11.20 2.17
CA GLU A 61 2.87 -11.05 2.86
C GLU A 61 3.05 -9.61 3.34
N VAL A 62 3.86 -9.45 4.39
CA VAL A 62 4.36 -8.15 4.84
C VAL A 62 5.89 -8.12 4.74
N THR A 63 6.42 -7.06 4.13
CA THR A 63 7.85 -6.76 4.11
C THR A 63 8.09 -5.49 4.93
N SER A 64 8.84 -5.63 6.01
CA SER A 64 9.14 -4.56 6.96
C SER A 64 10.49 -4.80 7.64
N LEU A 65 11.02 -3.80 8.35
CA LEU A 65 12.28 -3.95 9.10
C LEU A 65 12.26 -5.11 10.10
N PRO A 66 11.22 -5.31 10.94
CA PRO A 66 11.13 -6.48 11.82
C PRO A 66 11.21 -7.80 11.06
N GLN A 67 10.57 -7.91 9.89
CA GLN A 67 10.61 -9.13 9.08
C GLN A 67 12.03 -9.44 8.58
N LEU A 68 12.80 -8.41 8.21
CA LEU A 68 14.20 -8.56 7.81
C LEU A 68 15.10 -8.95 8.99
N LEU A 69 14.89 -8.33 10.17
CA LEU A 69 15.61 -8.68 11.38
C LEU A 69 15.32 -10.13 11.81
N LEU A 70 14.06 -10.55 11.70
CA LEU A 70 13.64 -11.91 11.96
C LEU A 70 14.33 -12.90 11.01
N GLN A 71 14.36 -12.62 9.71
CA GLN A 71 15.04 -13.47 8.72
C GLN A 71 16.53 -13.64 9.03
N MET A 72 17.19 -12.62 9.59
CA MET A 72 18.60 -12.68 9.96
C MET A 72 18.86 -13.37 11.29
N THR A 73 17.99 -13.17 12.28
CA THR A 73 18.24 -13.60 13.66
C THR A 73 17.50 -14.88 14.05
N GLY A 74 16.44 -15.23 13.34
CA GLY A 74 15.49 -16.28 13.71
C GLY A 74 14.65 -15.96 14.96
N ASN A 75 14.74 -14.74 15.51
CA ASN A 75 14.04 -14.33 16.71
C ASN A 75 12.92 -13.32 16.39
N HIS A 76 11.73 -13.57 16.94
CA HIS A 76 10.56 -12.68 16.83
C HIS A 76 10.44 -11.71 18.02
N ASP A 77 11.28 -11.90 19.05
CA ASP A 77 11.27 -11.03 20.23
C ASP A 77 12.26 -9.87 20.05
N PHE A 78 11.72 -8.68 19.86
CA PHE A 78 12.48 -7.43 19.76
C PHE A 78 12.46 -6.63 21.07
N THR A 79 12.18 -7.25 22.22
CA THR A 79 12.39 -6.60 23.53
C THR A 79 13.87 -6.44 23.89
N SER A 80 14.78 -6.83 22.98
CA SER A 80 16.22 -6.60 23.08
C SER A 80 16.58 -5.12 23.33
N ASP A 81 17.73 -4.93 23.96
CA ASP A 81 18.32 -3.60 24.14
C ASP A 81 18.51 -2.89 22.79
N LYS A 82 18.24 -1.58 22.79
CA LYS A 82 18.31 -0.70 21.61
C LYS A 82 19.68 -0.74 20.94
N GLU A 83 20.76 -0.94 21.69
CA GLU A 83 22.10 -1.12 21.14
C GLU A 83 22.21 -2.39 20.28
N GLN A 84 21.61 -3.49 20.72
CA GLN A 84 21.61 -4.76 20.00
C GLN A 84 20.86 -4.61 18.65
N LEU A 85 19.68 -4.00 18.66
CA LEU A 85 18.91 -3.72 17.44
C LEU A 85 19.69 -2.83 16.48
N ASN A 86 20.33 -1.77 16.98
CA ASN A 86 21.18 -0.91 16.17
C ASN A 86 22.38 -1.67 15.56
N ASN A 87 22.97 -2.60 16.29
CA ASN A 87 24.07 -3.41 15.80
C ASN A 87 23.63 -4.41 14.72
N LEU A 88 22.43 -4.99 14.86
CA LEU A 88 21.84 -5.85 13.84
C LEU A 88 21.53 -5.07 12.55
N ILE A 89 20.91 -3.89 12.69
CA ILE A 89 20.63 -3.00 11.56
C ILE A 89 21.92 -2.60 10.84
N LYS A 90 23.01 -2.31 11.56
CA LYS A 90 24.33 -1.99 10.96
C LYS A 90 24.96 -3.16 10.19
N GLN A 91 24.62 -4.40 10.55
CA GLN A 91 25.13 -5.61 9.88
C GLN A 91 24.35 -5.95 8.61
N MET A 92 23.19 -5.33 8.38
CA MET A 92 22.40 -5.56 7.18
C MET A 92 23.15 -5.09 5.92
N PRO A 93 22.99 -5.81 4.78
CA PRO A 93 23.49 -5.34 3.50
C PRO A 93 23.00 -3.91 3.19
N PRO A 94 23.89 -2.97 2.83
CA PRO A 94 23.51 -1.58 2.58
C PRO A 94 22.44 -1.41 1.49
N THR A 95 22.40 -2.32 0.52
CA THR A 95 21.40 -2.36 -0.54
C THR A 95 20.00 -2.66 -0.01
N LEU A 96 19.87 -3.55 0.99
CA LEU A 96 18.61 -3.86 1.65
C LEU A 96 18.19 -2.72 2.58
N LEU A 97 19.11 -2.16 3.36
CA LEU A 97 18.81 -1.03 4.24
C LEU A 97 18.24 0.16 3.47
N LYS A 98 18.86 0.52 2.34
CA LYS A 98 18.43 1.68 1.53
C LYS A 98 17.06 1.51 0.89
N SER A 99 16.55 0.29 0.73
CA SER A 99 15.20 0.07 0.18
C SER A 99 14.10 0.18 1.23
N VAL A 100 14.44 0.10 2.51
CA VAL A 100 13.45 0.07 3.61
C VAL A 100 13.61 1.17 4.65
N ILE A 101 14.81 1.72 4.86
CA ILE A 101 15.12 2.73 5.88
C ILE A 101 15.76 3.97 5.26
N SER A 102 15.39 5.15 5.75
CA SER A 102 16.04 6.41 5.40
C SER A 102 17.40 6.59 6.08
N ALA A 103 18.28 7.39 5.46
CA ALA A 103 19.62 7.65 5.98
C ALA A 103 19.63 8.28 7.39
N ASN A 104 18.61 9.07 7.74
CA ASN A 104 18.46 9.69 9.05
C ASN A 104 17.79 8.78 10.11
N LYS A 105 17.40 7.54 9.76
CA LYS A 105 16.69 6.59 10.64
C LYS A 105 15.36 7.10 11.23
N GLN A 106 14.74 8.08 10.58
CA GLN A 106 13.43 8.58 10.99
C GLN A 106 12.30 7.98 10.16
N TYR A 107 12.62 7.35 9.02
CA TYR A 107 11.62 6.79 8.12
C TYR A 107 11.92 5.34 7.80
N VAL A 108 10.88 4.51 7.82
CA VAL A 108 10.93 3.11 7.43
C VAL A 108 9.66 2.72 6.67
N THR A 109 9.74 1.76 5.75
CA THR A 109 8.57 1.28 5.00
C THR A 109 7.99 -0.02 5.55
N ILE A 110 6.67 -0.13 5.49
CA ILE A 110 5.93 -1.39 5.61
C ILE A 110 5.24 -1.62 4.27
N GLN A 111 5.51 -2.75 3.63
CA GLN A 111 4.92 -3.10 2.34
C GLN A 111 4.04 -4.32 2.49
N PHE A 112 2.75 -4.17 2.21
CA PHE A 112 1.81 -5.28 2.19
C PHE A 112 1.66 -5.78 0.76
N LYS A 113 2.10 -7.00 0.49
CA LYS A 113 1.84 -7.69 -0.77
C LYS A 113 0.37 -8.09 -0.80
N ILE A 114 -0.34 -7.66 -1.83
CA ILE A 114 -1.76 -8.00 -2.00
C ILE A 114 -1.95 -8.92 -3.21
N ASN A 115 -3.04 -9.69 -3.17
CA ASN A 115 -3.44 -10.53 -4.29
C ASN A 115 -3.59 -9.69 -5.57
N GLN A 116 -2.87 -10.11 -6.62
CA GLN A 116 -2.79 -9.42 -7.90
C GLN A 116 -4.13 -9.42 -8.68
N ASP A 117 -5.04 -10.35 -8.39
CA ASP A 117 -6.33 -10.49 -9.07
C ASP A 117 -7.40 -9.50 -8.55
N LEU A 118 -7.07 -8.71 -7.52
CA LEU A 118 -7.98 -7.71 -6.98
C LEU A 118 -8.20 -6.55 -7.95
N SER A 119 -9.46 -6.17 -8.14
CA SER A 119 -9.81 -4.90 -8.79
C SER A 119 -9.31 -3.70 -7.99
N SER A 120 -9.08 -2.55 -8.65
CA SER A 120 -8.64 -1.31 -7.97
C SER A 120 -9.57 -0.88 -6.83
N ALA A 121 -10.88 -1.12 -6.95
CA ALA A 121 -11.84 -0.83 -5.88
C ALA A 121 -11.62 -1.72 -4.64
N GLN A 122 -11.32 -3.01 -4.84
CA GLN A 122 -10.99 -3.92 -3.75
C GLN A 122 -9.64 -3.58 -3.12
N GLN A 123 -8.65 -3.20 -3.93
CA GLN A 123 -7.34 -2.73 -3.44
C GLN A 123 -7.49 -1.47 -2.58
N LEU A 124 -8.31 -0.51 -3.01
CA LEU A 124 -8.63 0.70 -2.25
C LEU A 124 -9.34 0.36 -0.93
N ALA A 125 -10.30 -0.58 -0.94
CA ALA A 125 -10.99 -1.02 0.26
C ALA A 125 -10.02 -1.64 1.29
N ILE A 126 -9.06 -2.45 0.84
CA ILE A 126 -8.01 -3.01 1.69
C ILE A 126 -7.13 -1.89 2.25
N MET A 127 -6.66 -0.96 1.41
CA MET A 127 -5.87 0.19 1.85
C MET A 127 -6.58 0.99 2.95
N ASN A 128 -7.86 1.33 2.72
CA ASN A 128 -8.66 2.07 3.69
C ASN A 128 -8.83 1.29 4.99
N THR A 129 -9.04 -0.03 4.90
CA THR A 129 -9.21 -0.88 6.09
C THR A 129 -7.91 -0.99 6.89
N ILE A 130 -6.77 -1.22 6.22
CA ILE A 130 -5.45 -1.21 6.87
C ILE A 130 -5.19 0.15 7.52
N THR A 131 -5.47 1.26 6.82
CA THR A 131 -5.30 2.62 7.33
C THR A 131 -6.13 2.86 8.60
N GLN A 132 -7.37 2.36 8.65
CA GLN A 132 -8.22 2.48 9.84
C GLN A 132 -7.75 1.62 11.03
N GLN A 133 -6.98 0.56 10.78
CA GLN A 133 -6.47 -0.34 11.80
C GLN A 133 -5.12 0.08 12.38
N ILE A 134 -4.54 1.18 11.88
CA ILE A 134 -3.30 1.76 12.40
C ILE A 134 -3.57 2.24 13.83
N ASP A 135 -2.89 1.61 14.77
CA ASP A 135 -2.96 1.82 16.22
C ASP A 135 -1.59 2.21 16.79
N ALA A 136 -0.87 3.04 16.04
CA ALA A 136 0.47 3.48 16.41
C ALA A 136 0.44 4.36 17.67
N GLY A 137 1.44 4.18 18.54
CA GLY A 137 1.59 4.96 19.77
C GLY A 137 2.10 6.38 19.51
N ASP A 138 2.21 7.16 20.59
CA ASP A 138 2.73 8.52 20.51
C ASP A 138 4.13 8.57 19.87
N GLY A 139 4.33 9.51 18.95
CA GLY A 139 5.60 9.69 18.24
C GLY A 139 5.78 8.80 17.00
N ILE A 140 4.83 7.91 16.68
CA ILE A 140 4.84 7.11 15.45
C ILE A 140 3.74 7.61 14.51
N HIS A 141 4.12 8.12 13.35
CA HIS A 141 3.20 8.56 12.30
C HIS A 141 3.27 7.59 11.13
N VAL A 142 2.10 7.24 10.58
CA VAL A 142 2.02 6.23 9.52
C VAL A 142 1.15 6.78 8.40
N SER A 143 1.67 6.77 7.18
CA SER A 143 0.94 7.29 6.01
C SER A 143 1.09 6.36 4.81
N PRO A 144 0.01 6.10 4.05
CA PRO A 144 0.10 5.37 2.80
C PRO A 144 0.89 6.20 1.77
N VAL A 145 1.85 5.57 1.09
CA VAL A 145 2.74 6.24 0.12
C VAL A 145 2.97 5.40 -1.13
N GLY A 146 3.59 6.02 -2.13
CA GLY A 146 3.99 5.34 -3.37
C GLY A 146 2.96 5.49 -4.50
N THR A 147 3.37 5.05 -5.69
CA THR A 147 2.61 5.22 -6.93
C THR A 147 1.27 4.48 -6.90
N GLN A 148 1.21 3.31 -6.27
CA GLN A 148 -0.03 2.54 -6.13
C GLN A 148 -1.09 3.31 -5.34
N VAL A 149 -0.72 3.92 -4.21
CA VAL A 149 -1.63 4.73 -3.38
C VAL A 149 -2.14 5.94 -4.17
N MET A 150 -1.28 6.61 -4.93
CA MET A 150 -1.69 7.70 -5.81
C MET A 150 -2.69 7.25 -6.87
N MET A 151 -2.47 6.09 -7.51
CA MET A 151 -3.42 5.52 -8.48
C MET A 151 -4.77 5.20 -7.83
N LEU A 152 -4.78 4.60 -6.64
CA LEU A 152 -6.01 4.24 -5.93
C LEU A 152 -6.84 5.48 -5.57
N HIS A 153 -6.22 6.54 -5.03
CA HIS A 153 -6.91 7.81 -4.79
C HIS A 153 -7.37 8.49 -6.07
N GLY A 154 -6.60 8.39 -7.15
CA GLY A 154 -7.01 8.91 -8.46
C GLY A 154 -8.28 8.25 -8.99
N ILE A 155 -8.38 6.93 -8.85
CA ILE A 155 -9.57 6.15 -9.26
C ILE A 155 -10.78 6.49 -8.37
N ASP A 156 -10.59 6.60 -7.06
CA ASP A 156 -11.65 6.95 -6.11
C ASP A 156 -12.27 8.31 -6.43
N ASN A 157 -11.43 9.32 -6.64
CA ASN A 157 -11.86 10.68 -6.97
C ASN A 157 -12.62 10.76 -8.31
N VAL A 158 -12.25 9.93 -9.28
CA VAL A 158 -12.97 9.84 -10.57
C VAL A 158 -14.29 9.09 -10.41
N SER A 159 -14.30 8.00 -9.64
CA SER A 159 -15.48 7.15 -9.44
C SER A 159 -16.58 7.84 -8.63
N ALA A 160 -16.20 8.53 -7.54
CA ALA A 160 -17.12 9.27 -6.68
C ALA A 160 -17.94 10.32 -7.47
N ASN A 161 -17.35 10.88 -8.53
CA ASN A 161 -18.01 11.90 -9.34
C ASN A 161 -18.99 11.32 -10.39
N HIS A 162 -18.77 10.09 -10.86
CA HIS A 162 -19.56 9.52 -11.96
C HIS A 162 -21.00 9.18 -11.56
N ILE A 163 -21.23 8.71 -10.33
CA ILE A 163 -22.58 8.37 -9.85
C ILE A 163 -23.45 9.63 -9.76
N VAL A 164 -22.91 10.70 -9.18
CA VAL A 164 -23.62 11.98 -9.04
C VAL A 164 -23.97 12.54 -10.41
N ILE A 165 -23.01 12.53 -11.35
CA ILE A 165 -23.23 13.00 -12.72
C ILE A 165 -24.28 12.15 -13.45
N THR A 166 -24.23 10.83 -13.30
CA THR A 166 -25.15 9.91 -13.97
C THR A 166 -26.58 10.10 -13.47
N ILE A 167 -26.78 10.14 -12.15
CA ILE A 167 -28.11 10.34 -11.56
C ILE A 167 -28.65 11.73 -11.91
N THR A 168 -27.81 12.76 -11.81
CA THR A 168 -28.21 14.13 -12.18
C THR A 168 -28.61 14.20 -13.66
N GLY A 169 -27.82 13.60 -14.55
CA GLY A 169 -28.12 13.52 -15.97
C GLY A 169 -29.45 12.78 -16.25
N LEU A 170 -29.67 11.65 -15.58
CA LEU A 170 -30.93 10.89 -15.69
C LEU A 170 -32.14 11.74 -15.28
N VAL A 171 -32.05 12.45 -14.15
CA VAL A 171 -33.12 13.31 -13.64
C VAL A 171 -33.39 14.47 -14.60
N VAL A 172 -32.36 15.11 -15.14
CA VAL A 172 -32.51 16.22 -16.10
C VAL A 172 -33.18 15.74 -17.39
N ILE A 173 -32.77 14.59 -17.94
CA ILE A 173 -33.39 14.00 -19.12
C ILE A 173 -34.86 13.64 -18.84
N PHE A 174 -35.14 13.03 -17.68
CA PHE A 174 -36.49 12.66 -17.28
C PHE A 174 -37.41 13.88 -17.17
N ILE A 175 -36.97 14.96 -16.53
CA ILE A 175 -37.73 16.21 -16.44
C ILE A 175 -37.95 16.83 -17.83
N GLY A 176 -36.91 16.83 -18.68
CA GLY A 176 -37.00 17.33 -20.05
C GLY A 176 -38.05 16.58 -20.87
N LEU A 177 -38.08 15.24 -20.78
CA LEU A 177 -39.08 14.41 -21.44
C LEU A 177 -40.49 14.67 -20.87
N LEU A 178 -40.63 14.80 -19.56
CA LEU A 178 -41.92 15.06 -18.92
C LEU A 178 -42.50 16.41 -19.41
N LEU A 179 -41.68 17.45 -19.51
CA LEU A 179 -42.10 18.75 -20.03
C LEU A 179 -42.47 18.68 -21.52
N ALA A 180 -41.69 17.96 -22.33
CA ALA A 180 -41.95 17.81 -23.77
C ALA A 180 -43.23 17.01 -24.07
N PHE A 181 -43.48 15.93 -23.33
CA PHE A 181 -44.68 15.11 -23.49
C PHE A 181 -45.93 15.69 -22.83
N ARG A 182 -45.78 16.72 -21.98
CA ARG A 182 -46.91 17.45 -21.39
C ARG A 182 -47.46 18.53 -22.33
N SER A 183 -46.78 18.86 -23.44
CA SER A 183 -47.25 19.80 -24.45
C SER A 183 -47.81 19.17 -25.73
N LEU A 184 -47.95 17.84 -25.77
CA LEU A 184 -48.80 17.09 -26.70
C LEU A 184 -50.10 16.66 -26.00
#